data_AF-A0A2G6IA48-F1
#
_entry.id   AF-A0A2G6IA48-F1
#
_cell.length_a   1.000
_cell.length_b   1.000
_cell.length_c   1.000
_cell.angle_alpha   90.00
_cell.angle_beta   90.00
_cell.angle_gamma   90.00
#
_symmetry.space_group_name_H-M   'P 1'
#
loop_
_entity.id
_entity.type
_entity.pdbx_description
1 polymer ?
#
loop_
_entity_poly.entity_id
_entity_poly.type
_entity_poly.pdbx_seq_one_letter_code
_entity_poly.pdbx_strand_id
1 'polypeptide(L)'
;ADHVMGWASSLVSPPDGDLTAFMASCRKLAARNDRIYYPGHGDPVSDPTARIDWLIQHRLTREAQILEALSRADTVESLTDAIYADTPRALIPAARRNVFAHLIDLTTRGMTLATPALSETARFSRV
;
A
#
# COMPACT_ATOMS: atom_id res chain seq x y z
N ALA A 1 10.50 -7.56 12.07
CA ALA A 1 9.49 -6.84 11.28
C ALA A 1 8.99 -7.77 10.17
N ASP A 2 7.69 -7.78 9.90
CA ASP A 2 7.09 -8.62 8.86
C ASP A 2 7.16 -7.93 7.51
N HIS A 3 8.18 -8.26 6.72
CA HIS A 3 8.28 -7.70 5.37
C HIS A 3 7.55 -8.57 4.33
N VAL A 4 7.61 -9.89 4.48
CA VAL A 4 7.00 -10.87 3.55
C VAL A 4 6.38 -12.02 4.34
N MET A 5 5.10 -11.91 4.70
CA MET A 5 4.33 -13.01 5.31
C MET A 5 3.61 -13.83 4.24
N GLY A 6 3.31 -15.10 4.47
CA GLY A 6 2.62 -15.96 3.48
C GLY A 6 1.11 -15.69 3.29
N TRP A 7 0.43 -15.11 4.28
CA TRP A 7 -1.04 -15.07 4.35
C TRP A 7 -1.65 -13.67 4.18
N ALA A 8 -0.86 -12.60 4.32
CA ALA A 8 -1.32 -11.22 4.15
C ALA A 8 -0.19 -10.30 3.69
N SER A 9 -0.55 -9.18 3.07
CA SER A 9 0.37 -8.05 2.92
C SER A 9 0.63 -7.42 4.28
N SER A 10 1.86 -6.94 4.50
CA SER A 10 2.19 -6.12 5.67
C SER A 10 1.43 -4.79 5.60
N LEU A 11 0.91 -4.31 6.73
CA LEU A 11 0.41 -2.93 6.80
C LEU A 11 1.61 -1.98 6.77
N VAL A 12 1.65 -1.09 5.78
CA VAL A 12 2.68 -0.04 5.66
C VAL A 12 1.98 1.28 5.91
N SER A 13 2.33 1.95 7.00
CA SER A 13 1.63 3.16 7.40
C SER A 13 2.55 4.12 8.15
N PRO A 14 2.63 5.39 7.73
CA PRO A 14 3.43 6.41 8.42
C PRO A 14 2.98 6.66 9.87
N PRO A 15 3.88 7.18 10.73
CA PRO A 15 5.31 7.46 10.45
C PRO A 15 6.20 6.22 10.44
N ASP A 16 5.68 5.08 10.94
CA ASP A 16 6.49 3.88 11.17
C ASP A 16 6.77 3.05 9.90
N GLY A 17 6.06 3.32 8.80
CA GLY A 17 6.22 2.65 7.51
C GLY A 17 6.14 3.60 6.32
N ASP A 18 6.97 3.34 5.32
CA ASP A 18 7.05 4.09 4.06
C ASP A 18 6.81 3.14 2.88
N LEU A 19 5.83 3.46 2.03
CA LEU A 19 5.43 2.61 0.92
C LEU A 19 6.47 2.59 -0.21
N THR A 20 7.14 3.72 -0.44
CA THR A 20 8.28 3.83 -1.38
C THR A 20 9.39 2.88 -0.95
N ALA A 21 9.77 2.92 0.33
CA ALA A 21 10.82 2.08 0.89
C ALA A 21 10.43 0.60 0.91
N PHE A 22 9.15 0.30 1.19
CA PHE A 22 8.61 -1.05 1.09
C PHE A 22 8.73 -1.60 -0.33
N MET A 23 8.25 -0.86 -1.34
CA MET A 23 8.32 -1.30 -2.74
C MET A 23 9.77 -1.43 -3.24
N ALA A 24 10.67 -0.53 -2.83
CA ALA A 24 12.09 -0.64 -3.13
C ALA A 24 12.70 -1.92 -2.52
N SER A 25 12.30 -2.29 -1.31
CA SER A 25 12.73 -3.51 -0.64
C SER A 25 12.16 -4.77 -1.30
N CYS A 26 10.89 -4.78 -1.70
CA CYS A 26 10.31 -5.87 -2.49
C CYS A 26 11.07 -6.07 -3.81
N ARG A 27 11.43 -4.99 -4.53
CA ARG A 27 12.23 -5.09 -5.76
C ARG A 27 13.63 -5.64 -5.52
N LYS A 28 14.28 -5.28 -4.41
CA LYS A 28 15.57 -5.88 -4.01
C LYS A 28 15.44 -7.37 -3.73
N LEU A 29 14.34 -7.79 -3.09
CA LEU A 29 14.05 -9.20 -2.84
C LEU A 29 13.72 -9.96 -4.13
N ALA A 30 12.98 -9.35 -5.05
CA ALA A 30 12.68 -9.95 -6.37
C ALA A 30 13.93 -10.24 -7.21
N ALA A 31 15.00 -9.47 -7.00
CA ALA A 31 16.28 -9.67 -7.69
C ALA A 31 17.14 -10.81 -7.08
N ARG A 32 16.71 -11.41 -5.97
CA ARG A 32 17.40 -12.53 -5.32
C ARG A 32 16.80 -13.86 -5.77
N ASN A 33 17.60 -14.92 -5.73
CA ASN A 33 17.17 -16.28 -6.05
C ASN A 33 17.07 -17.13 -4.77
N ASP A 34 16.30 -16.65 -3.79
CA ASP A 34 16.12 -17.36 -2.52
C ASP A 34 15.14 -18.54 -2.67
N ARG A 35 15.45 -19.66 -2.01
CA ARG A 35 14.61 -20.88 -2.06
C ARG A 35 13.44 -20.86 -1.08
N ILE A 36 13.57 -20.15 0.04
CA ILE A 36 12.58 -20.10 1.11
C ILE A 36 12.74 -18.81 1.92
N TYR A 37 11.64 -18.21 2.35
CA TYR A 37 11.66 -17.13 3.35
C TYR A 37 11.15 -17.63 4.70
N TYR A 38 11.82 -17.20 5.76
CA TYR A 38 11.40 -17.42 7.14
C TYR A 38 10.92 -16.07 7.73
N PRO A 39 9.61 -15.79 7.68
CA PRO A 39 9.08 -14.52 8.16
C PRO A 39 9.15 -14.40 9.69
N GLY A 40 9.00 -13.18 10.20
CA GLY A 40 8.85 -12.94 11.64
C GLY A 40 7.56 -13.56 12.21
N HIS A 41 6.51 -13.63 11.38
CA HIS A 41 5.24 -14.25 11.74
C HIS A 41 4.69 -15.15 10.62
N GLY A 42 4.03 -16.23 11.04
CA GLY A 42 3.44 -17.24 10.16
C GLY A 42 4.45 -18.29 9.67
N ASP A 43 3.98 -19.15 8.78
CA ASP A 43 4.76 -20.26 8.25
C ASP A 43 5.82 -19.81 7.24
N PRO A 44 6.85 -20.64 6.99
CA PRO A 44 7.81 -20.40 5.93
C PRO A 44 7.14 -20.24 4.56
N VAL A 45 7.65 -19.31 3.76
CA VAL A 45 7.19 -19.09 2.37
C VAL A 45 8.07 -19.93 1.44
N SER A 46 7.52 -21.02 0.92
CA SER A 46 8.21 -21.97 0.04
C SER A 46 8.38 -21.51 -1.40
N ASP A 47 7.61 -20.51 -1.84
CA ASP A 47 7.76 -19.83 -3.13
C ASP A 47 7.99 -18.32 -2.94
N PRO A 48 9.23 -17.90 -2.63
CA PRO A 48 9.59 -16.49 -2.45
C PRO A 48 9.26 -15.61 -3.65
N THR A 49 9.51 -16.09 -4.87
CA THR A 49 9.34 -15.34 -6.12
C THR A 49 7.87 -14.99 -6.33
N ALA A 50 7.00 -16.00 -6.35
CA ALA A 50 5.57 -15.79 -6.51
C ALA A 50 5.01 -14.90 -5.39
N ARG A 51 5.56 -15.00 -4.18
CA ARG A 51 5.10 -14.20 -3.06
C ARG A 51 5.45 -12.72 -3.20
N ILE A 52 6.69 -12.41 -3.61
CA ILE A 52 7.11 -11.03 -3.85
C ILE A 52 6.34 -10.43 -5.00
N ASP A 53 6.14 -11.17 -6.09
CA ASP A 53 5.34 -10.72 -7.23
C ASP A 53 3.92 -10.38 -6.81
N TRP A 54 3.28 -11.25 -6.02
CA TRP A 54 1.96 -10.97 -5.47
C TRP A 54 1.95 -9.68 -4.63
N LEU A 55 2.94 -9.46 -3.77
CA LEU A 55 3.01 -8.25 -2.93
C LEU A 55 3.13 -6.99 -3.79
N ILE A 56 4.00 -7.01 -4.80
CA ILE A 56 4.18 -5.90 -5.74
C ILE A 56 2.88 -5.63 -6.49
N GLN A 57 2.26 -6.67 -7.07
CA GLN A 57 1.02 -6.52 -7.84
C GLN A 57 -0.14 -6.06 -6.96
N HIS A 58 -0.24 -6.55 -5.73
CA HIS A 58 -1.25 -6.10 -4.76
C HIS A 58 -1.16 -4.59 -4.52
N ARG A 59 0.07 -4.05 -4.39
CA ARG A 59 0.31 -2.60 -4.22
C ARG A 59 -0.01 -1.80 -5.47
N LEU A 60 0.44 -2.25 -6.64
CA LEU A 60 0.16 -1.58 -7.90
C LEU A 60 -1.35 -1.55 -8.21
N THR A 61 -2.06 -2.63 -7.87
CA THR A 61 -3.52 -2.69 -8.01
C THR A 61 -4.20 -1.65 -7.13
N ARG A 62 -3.77 -1.52 -5.88
CA ARG A 62 -4.35 -0.53 -4.96
C ARG A 62 -4.05 0.90 -5.39
N GLU A 63 -2.84 1.15 -5.89
CA GLU A 63 -2.45 2.44 -6.47
C GLU A 63 -3.36 2.82 -7.64
N ALA A 64 -3.57 1.89 -8.58
CA ALA A 64 -4.45 2.12 -9.72
C ALA A 64 -5.90 2.42 -9.29
N GLN A 65 -6.41 1.71 -8.28
CA GLN A 65 -7.74 1.98 -7.70
C GLN A 65 -7.84 3.39 -7.10
N ILE A 66 -6.80 3.85 -6.42
CA ILE A 66 -6.75 5.21 -5.85
C ILE A 66 -6.73 6.26 -6.95
N LEU A 67 -5.86 6.10 -7.94
CA LEU A 67 -5.77 7.01 -9.08
C LEU A 67 -7.07 7.11 -9.86
N GLU A 68 -7.78 5.99 -10.03
CA GLU A 68 -9.10 5.96 -10.68
C GLU A 68 -10.17 6.63 -9.80
N ALA A 69 -10.16 6.39 -8.49
CA ALA A 69 -11.12 6.97 -7.56
C ALA A 69 -10.97 8.49 -7.40
N LEU A 70 -9.79 9.05 -7.66
CA LEU A 70 -9.53 10.50 -7.64
C LEU A 70 -10.37 11.31 -8.65
N SER A 71 -11.00 10.64 -9.63
CA SER A 71 -11.96 11.29 -10.55
C SER A 71 -13.27 11.72 -9.88
N ARG A 72 -13.61 11.12 -8.72
CA ARG A 72 -14.92 11.27 -8.04
C ARG A 72 -14.83 11.52 -6.54
N ALA A 73 -13.65 11.37 -5.96
CA ALA A 73 -13.39 11.49 -4.53
C ALA A 73 -12.02 12.15 -4.34
N ASP A 74 -11.87 13.03 -3.36
CA ASP A 74 -10.65 13.83 -3.19
C ASP A 74 -10.12 13.82 -1.75
N THR A 75 -10.74 13.09 -0.82
CA THR A 75 -10.27 12.96 0.57
C THR A 75 -9.90 11.53 0.88
N VAL A 76 -9.02 11.32 1.86
CA VAL A 76 -8.67 9.96 2.33
C VAL A 76 -9.93 9.17 2.72
N GLU A 77 -10.88 9.80 3.39
CA GLU A 77 -12.16 9.19 3.79
C GLU A 77 -12.98 8.77 2.57
N SER A 78 -13.29 9.69 1.66
CA SER A 78 -14.10 9.40 0.48
C SER A 78 -13.45 8.37 -0.47
N LEU A 79 -12.12 8.40 -0.59
CA LEU A 79 -11.36 7.39 -1.31
C LEU A 79 -11.44 6.02 -0.62
N THR A 80 -11.35 6.00 0.72
CA THR A 80 -11.48 4.75 1.48
C THR A 80 -12.86 4.14 1.29
N ASP A 81 -13.92 4.93 1.41
CA ASP A 81 -15.29 4.47 1.22
C ASP A 81 -15.53 3.93 -0.19
N ALA A 82 -14.99 4.61 -1.21
CA ALA A 82 -15.12 4.19 -2.61
C ALA A 82 -14.36 2.88 -2.93
N ILE A 83 -13.25 2.62 -2.23
CA ILE A 83 -12.31 1.55 -2.55
C ILE A 83 -12.48 0.32 -1.65
N TYR A 84 -13.06 0.50 -0.46
CA TYR A 84 -13.24 -0.52 0.57
C TYR A 84 -14.71 -0.67 0.98
N ALA A 85 -15.66 -0.40 0.08
CA ALA A 85 -17.11 -0.44 0.33
C ALA A 85 -17.59 -1.77 0.97
N ASP A 86 -17.03 -2.90 0.54
CA ASP A 86 -17.39 -4.24 1.04
C ASP A 86 -16.50 -4.72 2.21
N THR A 87 -15.64 -3.86 2.73
CA THR A 87 -14.70 -4.22 3.81
C THR A 87 -15.41 -4.17 5.17
N PRO A 88 -15.23 -5.18 6.05
CA PRO A 88 -15.79 -5.16 7.39
C PRO A 88 -15.46 -3.87 8.13
N ARG A 89 -16.44 -3.28 8.81
CA ARG A 89 -16.31 -1.98 9.51
C ARG A 89 -15.10 -1.92 10.46
N ALA A 90 -14.80 -3.04 11.12
CA ALA A 90 -13.65 -3.16 12.02
C ALA A 90 -12.29 -2.95 11.32
N LEU A 91 -12.20 -3.17 10.01
CA LEU A 91 -10.97 -3.05 9.21
C LEU A 91 -10.84 -1.70 8.49
N ILE A 92 -11.89 -0.88 8.48
CA ILE A 92 -11.89 0.45 7.83
C ILE A 92 -10.78 1.37 8.36
N PRO A 93 -10.46 1.42 9.67
CA PRO A 93 -9.34 2.23 10.15
C PRO A 93 -7.99 1.85 9.51
N ALA A 94 -7.74 0.55 9.32
CA ALA A 94 -6.53 0.06 8.67
C ALA A 94 -6.55 0.36 7.15
N ALA A 95 -7.71 0.22 6.51
CA ALA A 95 -7.90 0.57 5.10
C ALA A 95 -7.62 2.06 4.84
N ARG A 96 -8.13 2.94 5.71
CA ARG A 96 -7.91 4.39 5.64
C ARG A 96 -6.43 4.74 5.74
N ARG A 97 -5.72 4.12 6.69
CA ARG A 97 -4.27 4.27 6.84
C ARG A 97 -3.52 3.79 5.60
N ASN A 98 -3.98 2.71 4.98
CA ASN A 98 -3.41 2.19 3.74
C ASN A 98 -3.60 3.18 2.57
N VAL A 99 -4.81 3.72 2.38
CA VAL A 99 -5.07 4.76 1.36
C VAL A 99 -4.16 5.96 1.56
N PHE A 100 -4.03 6.45 2.79
CA PHE A 100 -3.17 7.59 3.06
C PHE A 100 -1.69 7.30 2.77
N ALA A 101 -1.18 6.12 3.12
CA ALA A 101 0.19 5.72 2.79
C ALA A 101 0.45 5.71 1.28
N HIS A 102 -0.52 5.25 0.48
CA HIS A 102 -0.45 5.32 -0.97
C HIS A 102 -0.47 6.76 -1.51
N LEU A 103 -1.29 7.64 -0.94
CA LEU A 103 -1.35 9.05 -1.35
C LEU A 103 -0.05 9.81 -1.05
N ILE A 104 0.61 9.48 0.06
CA ILE A 104 1.95 10.02 0.37
C ILE A 104 2.97 9.61 -0.70
N ASP A 105 3.02 8.32 -1.03
CA ASP A 105 3.94 7.80 -2.05
C ASP A 105 3.64 8.38 -3.44
N LEU A 106 2.36 8.44 -3.84
CA LEU A 106 1.92 9.07 -5.10
C LEU A 106 2.28 10.56 -5.17
N THR A 107 2.09 11.30 -4.09
CA THR A 107 2.43 12.73 -4.01
C THR A 107 3.93 12.93 -4.08
N THR A 108 4.70 12.08 -3.37
CA THR A 108 6.17 12.11 -3.39
C THR A 108 6.73 11.82 -4.79
N ARG A 109 6.07 10.95 -5.55
CA ARG A 109 6.40 10.65 -6.96
C ARG A 109 5.83 11.66 -7.97
N GLY A 110 5.13 12.70 -7.52
CA GLY A 110 4.56 13.74 -8.39
C GLY A 110 3.35 13.28 -9.23
N MET A 111 2.68 12.20 -8.83
CA MET A 111 1.49 11.68 -9.51
C MET A 111 0.18 12.29 -8.99
N THR A 112 0.22 12.82 -7.77
CA THR A 112 -0.90 13.52 -7.13
C THR A 112 -0.43 14.80 -6.46
N LEU A 113 -1.35 15.75 -6.27
CA LEU A 113 -1.15 16.95 -5.45
C LEU A 113 -1.98 16.84 -4.18
N ALA A 114 -1.51 17.46 -3.10
CA ALA A 114 -2.23 17.58 -1.84
C ALA A 114 -2.39 19.06 -1.48
N THR A 115 -3.63 19.48 -1.21
CA THR A 115 -3.98 20.86 -0.88
C THR A 115 -4.66 20.93 0.49
N PRO A 116 -4.27 21.85 1.39
CA PRO A 116 -3.23 22.88 1.24
C PRO A 116 -1.80 22.34 1.40
N ALA A 117 -1.63 21.19 2.05
CA ALA A 117 -0.36 20.50 2.23
C ALA A 117 -0.63 19.00 2.44
N LEU A 118 0.39 18.15 2.29
CA LEU A 118 0.27 16.71 2.47
C LEU A 118 -0.09 16.35 3.93
N SER A 119 -1.34 15.93 4.15
CA SER A 119 -1.88 15.51 5.45
C SER A 119 -3.07 14.55 5.28
N GLU A 120 -3.50 13.88 6.35
CA GLU A 120 -4.68 13.01 6.32
C GLU A 120 -5.99 13.76 5.97
N THR A 121 -6.03 15.06 6.22
CA THR A 121 -7.19 15.94 6.00
C THR A 121 -7.09 16.74 4.70
N ALA A 122 -6.03 16.54 3.92
CA ALA A 122 -5.83 17.22 2.66
C ALA A 122 -6.84 16.75 1.60
N ARG A 123 -7.04 17.61 0.59
CA ARG A 123 -7.69 17.23 -0.66
C ARG A 123 -6.63 16.83 -1.67
N PHE A 124 -6.89 15.75 -2.39
CA PHE A 124 -5.99 15.15 -3.35
C PHE A 124 -6.54 15.24 -4.76
N SER A 125 -5.67 15.54 -5.72
CA SER A 125 -5.99 15.51 -7.15
C SER A 125 -4.87 14.83 -7.93
N ARG A 126 -5.21 14.26 -9.08
CA ARG A 126 -4.23 13.72 -10.01
C ARG A 126 -3.50 14.85 -10.76
N VAL A 127 -2.21 14.66 -11.03
CA VAL A 127 -1.40 15.52 -11.91
C VAL A 127 -1.57 15.14 -13.37
#